data_AF-A0A964RSK0-F1
#
_entry.id   AF-A0A964RSK0-F1
#
_cell.length_a   1.000
_cell.length_b   1.000
_cell.length_c   1.000
_cell.angle_alpha   90.00
_cell.angle_beta   90.00
_cell.angle_gamma   90.00
#
_symmetry.space_group_name_H-M   'P 1'
#
loop_
_entity.id
_entity.type
_entity.pdbx_description
1 polymer ?
#
loop_
_entity_poly.entity_id
_entity_poly.type
_entity_poly.pdbx_seq_one_letter_code
_entity_poly.pdbx_strand_id
1 'polypeptide(L)'
;MLNFISWLLLTVAVIYIGFNVICNLVKLWTGCSDNEAITKIHNFVNGKVNYSLAQDCNFVSDIWHNVNNIIGDKRYSELERLSITCIDTQLVSFNYNSGLPYVAITLPYEDNSEKTRLEFTLVNLLKKYLNTHSLNTSVLVDWKVRYDLNLPFLELRYAQTDEELRILKLVLDTEKTNILKQYHPLVDDEEEEVFDD
;
A
#
# COMPACT_ATOMS: atom_id res chain seq x y z
N MET A 1 -35.83 21.50 34.06
CA MET A 1 -34.64 20.62 33.99
C MET A 1 -34.99 19.18 33.66
N LEU A 2 -35.89 18.49 34.39
CA LEU A 2 -36.22 17.07 34.15
C LEU A 2 -36.72 16.77 32.71
N ASN A 3 -37.62 17.59 32.17
CA ASN A 3 -38.17 17.40 30.83
C ASN A 3 -37.13 17.61 29.72
N PHE A 4 -36.16 18.50 29.95
CA PHE A 4 -35.07 18.75 29.00
C PHE A 4 -34.09 17.57 28.96
N ILE A 5 -33.75 17.03 30.14
CA ILE A 5 -32.90 15.84 30.26
C ILE A 5 -33.59 14.62 29.61
N SER A 6 -34.89 14.45 29.82
CA SER A 6 -35.67 13.37 29.20
C SER A 6 -35.67 13.45 27.67
N TRP A 7 -35.90 14.64 27.11
CA TRP A 7 -35.84 14.86 25.65
C TRP A 7 -34.44 14.60 25.08
N LEU A 8 -33.40 15.02 25.79
CA LEU A 8 -32.02 14.81 25.37
C LEU A 8 -31.67 13.31 25.34
N LEU A 9 -32.05 12.56 26.38
CA LEU A 9 -31.87 11.11 26.43
C LEU A 9 -32.62 10.39 25.31
N LEU A 10 -33.85 10.80 25.02
CA LEU A 10 -34.66 10.23 23.95
C LEU A 10 -34.03 10.48 22.57
N THR A 11 -33.48 11.68 22.37
CA THR A 11 -32.78 12.05 21.13
C THR A 11 -31.51 11.21 20.92
N VAL A 12 -30.68 11.04 21.96
CA VAL A 12 -29.48 10.20 21.89
C VAL A 12 -29.83 8.74 21.62
N ALA A 13 -30.90 8.22 22.25
CA ALA A 13 -31.35 6.85 22.02
C ALA A 13 -31.81 6.63 20.56
N VAL A 14 -32.57 7.58 20.00
CA VAL A 14 -33.00 7.51 18.59
C VAL A 14 -31.82 7.52 17.63
N ILE A 15 -30.82 8.39 17.86
CA ILE A 15 -29.61 8.44 17.03
C ILE A 15 -28.83 7.13 17.13
N TYR A 16 -28.67 6.58 18.33
CA TYR A 16 -27.94 5.32 18.55
C TYR A 16 -28.61 4.12 17.87
N ILE A 17 -29.95 4.03 17.95
CA ILE A 17 -30.72 3.00 17.27
C ILE A 17 -30.59 3.17 15.75
N GLY A 18 -30.75 4.39 15.25
CA GLY A 18 -30.60 4.70 13.82
C GLY A 18 -29.23 4.29 13.28
N PHE A 19 -28.15 4.61 14.01
CA PHE A 19 -26.79 4.22 13.63
C PHE A 19 -26.62 2.70 13.54
N ASN A 20 -27.14 1.94 14.51
CA ASN A 20 -27.06 0.47 14.50
C ASN A 20 -27.86 -0.15 13.33
N VAL A 21 -29.01 0.42 12.99
CA VAL A 21 -29.81 -0.03 11.83
C VAL A 21 -29.05 0.19 10.53
N ILE A 22 -28.42 1.36 10.36
CA ILE A 22 -27.62 1.66 9.16
C ILE A 22 -26.40 0.73 9.08
N CYS A 23 -25.69 0.48 10.18
CA CYS A 23 -24.59 -0.50 10.23
C CYS A 23 -25.04 -1.89 9.80
N ASN A 24 -26.17 -2.38 10.31
CA ASN A 24 -26.70 -3.69 9.92
C ASN A 24 -27.16 -3.73 8.45
N LEU A 25 -27.75 -2.66 7.93
CA LEU A 25 -28.08 -2.56 6.51
C LEU A 25 -26.83 -2.64 5.64
N VAL A 26 -25.77 -1.90 5.98
CA VAL A 26 -24.49 -1.94 5.24
C VAL A 26 -23.85 -3.33 5.30
N LYS A 27 -23.86 -3.99 6.46
CA LYS A 27 -23.39 -5.38 6.59
C LYS A 27 -24.17 -6.34 5.72
N LEU A 28 -25.51 -6.23 5.73
CA LEU A 28 -26.39 -7.13 4.98
C LEU A 28 -26.25 -6.92 3.46
N TRP A 29 -25.97 -5.69 3.04
CA TRP A 29 -25.80 -5.34 1.63
C TRP A 29 -24.39 -5.62 1.09
N THR A 30 -23.35 -5.50 1.92
CA THR A 30 -21.94 -5.59 1.47
C THR A 30 -21.17 -6.79 2.03
N GLY A 31 -21.74 -7.56 2.95
CA GLY A 31 -21.10 -8.74 3.55
C GLY A 31 -19.89 -8.41 4.43
N CYS A 32 -19.74 -7.16 4.87
CA CYS A 32 -18.56 -6.66 5.57
C CYS A 32 -18.62 -6.84 7.10
N SER A 33 -17.46 -6.72 7.76
CA SER A 33 -17.36 -6.73 9.23
C SER A 33 -17.88 -5.45 9.89
N ASP A 34 -18.11 -5.47 11.21
CA ASP A 34 -18.60 -4.34 12.01
C ASP A 34 -17.75 -3.09 11.87
N ASN A 35 -16.43 -3.23 11.95
CA ASN A 35 -15.50 -2.11 11.82
C ASN A 35 -15.53 -1.53 10.40
N GLU A 36 -15.69 -2.37 9.38
CA GLU A 36 -15.74 -1.93 7.99
C GLU A 36 -17.06 -1.20 7.67
N ALA A 37 -18.19 -1.64 8.24
CA ALA A 37 -19.48 -0.96 8.11
C ALA A 37 -19.44 0.44 8.76
N ILE A 38 -18.85 0.55 9.95
CA ILE A 38 -18.66 1.82 10.65
C ILE A 38 -17.77 2.75 9.83
N THR A 39 -16.67 2.25 9.29
CA THR A 39 -15.76 3.04 8.43
C THR A 39 -16.44 3.51 7.15
N LYS A 40 -17.26 2.68 6.50
CA LYS A 40 -18.04 3.08 5.31
C LYS A 40 -19.05 4.19 5.62
N ILE A 41 -19.77 4.07 6.73
CA ILE A 41 -20.75 5.09 7.16
C ILE A 41 -20.03 6.39 7.56
N HIS A 42 -18.93 6.28 8.30
CA HIS A 42 -18.09 7.42 8.66
C HIS A 42 -17.59 8.15 7.40
N ASN A 43 -17.06 7.40 6.42
CA ASN A 43 -16.55 7.95 5.18
C ASN A 43 -17.67 8.55 4.29
N PHE A 44 -18.91 8.05 4.40
CA PHE A 44 -20.07 8.61 3.71
C PHE A 44 -20.54 9.94 4.34
N VAL A 45 -20.51 10.05 5.66
CA VAL A 45 -21.01 11.22 6.39
C VAL A 45 -19.96 12.33 6.52
N ASN A 46 -18.71 11.98 6.83
CA ASN A 46 -17.63 12.93 7.12
C ASN A 46 -16.66 13.13 5.93
N GLY A 47 -16.90 12.45 4.81
CA GLY A 47 -15.91 12.28 3.75
C GLY A 47 -14.87 11.21 4.12
N LYS A 48 -14.18 10.65 3.11
CA LYS A 48 -13.10 9.69 3.35
C LYS A 48 -12.02 10.37 4.21
N VAL A 49 -11.78 9.84 5.40
CA VAL A 49 -10.56 10.16 6.14
C VAL A 49 -9.41 9.62 5.30
N ASN A 50 -8.66 10.51 4.65
CA ASN A 50 -7.49 10.13 3.86
C ASN A 50 -6.41 9.66 4.82
N TYR A 51 -6.42 8.37 5.16
CA TYR A 51 -5.32 7.75 5.86
C TYR A 51 -4.05 7.94 5.03
N SER A 52 -3.09 8.67 5.58
CA SER A 52 -1.80 8.92 4.95
C SER A 52 -0.74 8.09 5.65
N LEU A 53 -0.22 7.07 4.95
CA LEU A 53 0.87 6.23 5.41
C LEU A 53 2.12 7.05 5.79
N ALA A 54 2.30 8.22 5.15
CA ALA A 54 3.39 9.15 5.43
C ALA A 54 3.35 9.77 6.83
N GLN A 55 2.18 9.76 7.48
CA GLN A 55 1.97 10.32 8.82
C GLN A 55 1.99 9.23 9.90
N ASP A 56 2.12 7.95 9.53
CA ASP A 56 2.13 6.82 10.45
C ASP A 56 3.55 6.56 10.98
N CYS A 57 3.84 7.07 12.18
CA CYS A 57 5.14 6.91 12.82
C CYS A 57 5.46 5.43 13.16
N ASN A 58 4.44 4.60 13.38
CA ASN A 58 4.63 3.19 13.69
C ASN A 58 5.09 2.43 12.44
N PHE A 59 4.60 2.81 11.26
CA PHE A 59 5.00 2.18 10.01
C PHE A 59 6.51 2.33 9.74
N VAL A 60 7.06 3.53 9.91
CA VAL A 60 8.51 3.77 9.71
C VAL A 60 9.34 3.01 10.75
N SER A 61 8.90 2.97 12.00
CA SER A 61 9.55 2.17 13.05
C SER A 61 9.55 0.67 12.71
N ASP A 62 8.43 0.14 12.23
CA ASP A 62 8.30 -1.26 11.85
C ASP A 62 9.17 -1.61 10.63
N ILE A 63 9.31 -0.69 9.65
CA ILE A 63 10.25 -0.87 8.53
C ILE A 63 11.64 -1.12 9.10
N TRP A 64 12.13 -0.22 9.95
CA TRP A 64 13.50 -0.31 10.44
C TRP A 64 13.74 -1.51 11.34
N HIS A 65 12.76 -1.89 12.16
CA HIS A 65 12.83 -3.11 12.94
C HIS A 65 12.98 -4.36 12.05
N ASN A 66 12.15 -4.47 11.00
CA ASN A 66 12.22 -5.60 10.06
C ASN A 66 13.51 -5.60 9.24
N VAL A 67 13.98 -4.42 8.81
CA VAL A 67 15.26 -4.29 8.09
C VAL A 67 16.40 -4.75 8.97
N ASN A 68 16.50 -4.29 10.22
CA ASN A 68 17.55 -4.70 11.15
C ASN A 68 17.56 -6.22 11.37
N ASN A 69 16.38 -6.82 11.53
CA ASN A 69 16.26 -8.28 11.70
C ASN A 69 16.78 -9.07 10.49
N ILE A 70 16.82 -8.49 9.29
CA ILE A 70 17.26 -9.17 8.06
C ILE A 70 18.73 -8.91 7.76
N ILE A 71 19.20 -7.65 7.82
CA ILE A 71 20.57 -7.27 7.45
C ILE A 71 21.56 -7.33 8.62
N GLY A 72 21.05 -7.41 9.86
CA GLY A 72 21.82 -7.47 11.09
C GLY A 72 22.33 -6.11 11.59
N ASP A 73 22.60 -6.07 12.90
CA ASP A 73 22.92 -4.84 13.65
C ASP A 73 24.08 -4.05 13.04
N LYS A 74 25.15 -4.73 12.61
CA LYS A 74 26.35 -4.06 12.08
C LYS A 74 26.04 -3.23 10.83
N ARG A 75 25.37 -3.83 9.85
CA ARG A 75 25.02 -3.16 8.58
C ARG A 75 23.89 -2.15 8.78
N TYR A 76 22.98 -2.43 9.71
CA TYR A 76 21.95 -1.47 10.10
C TYR A 76 22.55 -0.21 10.74
N SER A 77 23.52 -0.32 11.64
CA SER A 77 24.22 0.85 12.21
C SER A 77 24.96 1.67 11.16
N GLU A 78 25.51 1.04 10.12
CA GLU A 78 26.12 1.75 8.99
C GLU A 78 25.06 2.55 8.21
N LEU A 79 23.90 1.95 7.96
CA LEU A 79 22.76 2.60 7.32
C LEU A 79 22.22 3.77 8.16
N GLU A 80 22.10 3.60 9.48
CA GLU A 80 21.70 4.66 10.39
C GLU A 80 22.68 5.84 10.35
N ARG A 81 23.99 5.56 10.36
CA ARG A 81 25.03 6.59 10.22
C ARG A 81 24.93 7.32 8.88
N LEU A 82 24.60 6.64 7.79
CA LEU A 82 24.36 7.27 6.50
C LEU A 82 23.17 8.24 6.57
N SER A 83 22.10 7.88 7.27
CA SER A 83 20.93 8.74 7.44
C SER A 83 21.22 10.03 8.22
N ILE A 84 22.11 9.96 9.22
CA ILE A 84 22.50 11.10 10.06
C ILE A 84 23.49 12.02 9.32
N THR A 85 24.37 11.45 8.51
CA THR A 85 25.44 12.21 7.83
C THR A 85 24.99 12.87 6.54
N CYS A 86 23.93 12.37 5.90
CA CYS A 86 23.39 12.93 4.67
C CYS A 86 22.20 13.86 4.99
N ILE A 87 22.49 15.16 5.13
CA ILE A 87 21.55 16.20 5.63
C ILE A 87 20.24 16.28 4.83
N ASP A 88 20.25 15.95 3.54
CA ASP A 88 19.07 16.06 2.65
C ASP A 88 18.50 14.71 2.20
N THR A 89 18.98 13.61 2.78
CA THR A 89 18.84 12.29 2.16
C THR A 89 18.06 11.33 3.05
N GLN A 90 16.74 11.54 3.11
CA GLN A 90 15.86 10.62 3.83
C GLN A 90 15.97 9.21 3.22
N LEU A 91 16.27 8.22 4.07
CA LEU A 91 16.35 6.83 3.64
C LEU A 91 14.97 6.21 3.40
N VAL A 92 13.95 6.69 4.11
CA VAL A 92 12.54 6.42 3.84
C VAL A 92 11.89 7.73 3.40
N SER A 93 11.25 7.74 2.24
CA SER A 93 10.51 8.91 1.76
C SER A 93 9.14 8.51 1.21
N PHE A 94 8.19 9.42 1.32
CA PHE A 94 6.83 9.26 0.83
C PHE A 94 6.56 10.34 -0.22
N ASN A 95 6.16 9.93 -1.41
CA ASN A 95 5.99 10.81 -2.56
C ASN A 95 4.95 10.25 -3.53
N TYR A 96 4.78 10.89 -4.68
CA TYR A 96 3.91 10.46 -5.77
C TYR A 96 4.71 10.17 -7.03
N ASN A 97 4.38 9.07 -7.70
CA ASN A 97 4.95 8.71 -8.99
C ASN A 97 3.84 8.19 -9.89
N SER A 98 3.70 8.76 -11.09
CA SER A 98 2.71 8.35 -12.09
C SER A 98 1.27 8.32 -11.57
N GLY A 99 0.92 9.29 -10.72
CA GLY A 99 -0.42 9.37 -10.12
C GLY A 99 -0.69 8.39 -8.99
N LEU A 100 0.32 7.66 -8.48
CA LEU A 100 0.20 6.76 -7.34
C LEU A 100 1.07 7.24 -6.17
N PRO A 101 0.58 7.20 -4.93
CA PRO A 101 1.43 7.36 -3.77
C PRO A 101 2.41 6.19 -3.65
N TYR A 102 3.62 6.47 -3.19
CA TYR A 102 4.64 5.45 -2.96
C TYR A 102 5.47 5.73 -1.70
N VAL A 103 6.04 4.65 -1.16
CA VAL A 103 7.13 4.72 -0.19
C VAL A 103 8.41 4.22 -0.85
N ALA A 104 9.49 4.99 -0.76
CA ALA A 104 10.81 4.58 -1.20
C ALA A 104 11.70 4.34 0.02
N ILE A 105 12.30 3.14 0.08
CA ILE A 105 13.12 2.68 1.20
C ILE A 105 14.51 2.34 0.66
N THR A 106 15.52 3.10 1.06
CA THR A 106 16.92 2.92 0.66
C THR A 106 17.52 1.76 1.46
N LEU A 107 17.93 0.69 0.77
CA LEU A 107 18.25 -0.59 1.40
C LEU A 107 19.41 -1.25 0.66
N PRO A 108 20.65 -1.15 1.16
CA PRO A 108 21.74 -1.95 0.63
C PRO A 108 21.48 -3.43 0.92
N TYR A 109 21.69 -4.30 -0.07
CA TYR A 109 21.61 -5.74 0.08
C TYR A 109 22.89 -6.41 -0.40
N GLU A 110 23.26 -7.53 0.22
CA GLU A 110 24.49 -8.27 -0.11
C GLU A 110 24.29 -9.26 -1.27
N ASP A 111 23.14 -9.94 -1.29
CA ASP A 111 22.81 -10.95 -2.30
C ASP A 111 21.33 -10.90 -2.72
N ASN A 112 20.98 -11.67 -3.76
CA ASN A 112 19.62 -11.77 -4.27
C ASN A 112 18.63 -12.42 -3.28
N SER A 113 19.13 -13.26 -2.37
CA SER A 113 18.31 -13.92 -1.35
C SER A 113 17.86 -12.89 -0.31
N GLU A 114 18.78 -12.06 0.17
CA GLU A 114 18.52 -10.94 1.06
C GLU A 114 17.61 -9.91 0.41
N LYS A 115 17.88 -9.54 -0.84
CA LYS A 115 17.01 -8.65 -1.63
C LYS A 115 15.56 -9.16 -1.64
N THR A 116 15.36 -10.44 -1.93
CA THR A 116 14.04 -11.07 -1.98
C THR A 116 13.36 -11.11 -0.60
N ARG A 117 14.11 -11.40 0.47
CA ARG A 117 13.59 -11.38 1.85
C ARG A 117 13.16 -9.98 2.28
N LEU A 118 13.96 -8.96 1.97
CA LEU A 118 13.65 -7.56 2.25
C LEU A 118 12.39 -7.14 1.52
N GLU A 119 12.32 -7.39 0.22
CA GLU A 119 11.15 -7.08 -0.61
C GLU A 119 9.89 -7.73 -0.04
N PHE A 120 9.92 -9.05 0.17
CA PHE A 120 8.76 -9.79 0.67
C PHE A 120 8.28 -9.28 2.02
N THR A 121 9.22 -9.02 2.94
CA THR A 121 8.91 -8.56 4.30
C THR A 121 8.28 -7.16 4.27
N LEU A 122 8.86 -6.25 3.50
CA LEU A 122 8.38 -4.86 3.43
C LEU A 122 7.07 -4.72 2.67
N VAL A 123 6.87 -5.50 1.59
CA VAL A 123 5.59 -5.59 0.88
C VAL A 123 4.49 -6.10 1.82
N ASN A 124 4.76 -7.15 2.60
CA ASN A 124 3.78 -7.68 3.55
C ASN A 124 3.48 -6.72 4.70
N LEU A 125 4.50 -6.00 5.18
CA LEU A 125 4.32 -4.94 6.16
C LEU A 125 3.38 -3.86 5.62
N LEU A 126 3.64 -3.35 4.41
CA LEU A 126 2.77 -2.37 3.76
C LEU A 126 1.34 -2.90 3.62
N LYS A 127 1.16 -4.12 3.12
CA LYS A 127 -0.16 -4.75 2.97
C LYS A 127 -0.92 -4.87 4.29
N LYS A 128 -0.23 -5.18 5.39
CA LYS A 128 -0.83 -5.22 6.73
C LYS A 128 -1.38 -3.85 7.14
N TYR A 129 -0.63 -2.78 6.92
CA TYR A 129 -1.07 -1.41 7.23
C TYR A 129 -2.24 -1.00 6.32
N LEU A 130 -2.15 -1.23 5.01
CA LEU A 130 -3.25 -0.96 4.07
C LEU A 130 -4.54 -1.70 4.47
N ASN A 131 -4.44 -2.98 4.82
CA ASN A 131 -5.58 -3.79 5.25
C ASN A 131 -6.19 -3.27 6.57
N THR A 132 -5.36 -2.84 7.52
CA THR A 132 -5.80 -2.27 8.81
C THR A 132 -6.68 -1.03 8.59
N HIS A 133 -6.39 -0.25 7.55
CA HIS A 133 -7.13 0.95 7.20
C HIS A 133 -8.18 0.72 6.09
N SER A 134 -8.54 -0.54 5.81
CA SER A 134 -9.53 -0.90 4.77
C SER A 134 -9.20 -0.36 3.37
N LEU A 135 -7.91 -0.21 3.07
CA LEU A 135 -7.40 0.14 1.74
C LEU A 135 -7.11 -1.11 0.91
N ASN A 136 -6.97 -0.92 -0.41
CA ASN A 136 -6.59 -2.02 -1.29
C ASN A 136 -5.15 -2.47 -1.01
N THR A 137 -4.93 -3.78 -0.95
CA THR A 137 -3.63 -4.38 -0.61
C THR A 137 -2.76 -4.71 -1.84
N SER A 138 -3.18 -4.31 -3.04
CA SER A 138 -2.33 -4.43 -4.22
C SER A 138 -1.18 -3.43 -4.08
N VAL A 139 0.03 -3.90 -4.40
CA VAL A 139 1.26 -3.10 -4.31
C VAL A 139 2.05 -3.35 -5.59
N LEU A 140 2.48 -2.27 -6.22
CA LEU A 140 3.45 -2.31 -7.30
C LEU A 140 4.85 -2.16 -6.69
N VAL A 141 5.79 -2.99 -7.13
CA VAL A 141 7.10 -3.14 -6.49
C VAL A 141 8.19 -2.91 -7.53
N ASP A 142 9.06 -1.94 -7.29
CA ASP A 142 10.19 -1.65 -8.17
C ASP A 142 11.49 -1.47 -7.38
N TRP A 143 12.55 -2.14 -7.81
CA TRP A 143 13.90 -1.83 -7.37
C TRP A 143 14.53 -0.79 -8.28
N LYS A 144 15.03 0.29 -7.69
CA LYS A 144 15.69 1.37 -8.40
C LYS A 144 17.01 1.70 -7.71
N VAL A 145 17.83 2.51 -8.37
CA VAL A 145 19.08 3.03 -7.81
C VAL A 145 18.92 4.51 -7.60
N ARG A 146 19.27 4.97 -6.41
CA ARG A 146 19.31 6.40 -6.11
C ARG A 146 20.49 7.04 -6.81
N TYR A 147 20.25 8.14 -7.51
CA TYR A 147 21.29 8.86 -8.24
C TYR A 147 22.36 9.49 -7.32
N ASP A 148 21.94 10.02 -6.17
CA ASP A 148 22.81 10.75 -5.25
C ASP A 148 23.78 9.87 -4.46
N LEU A 149 23.32 8.71 -3.99
CA LEU A 149 24.11 7.79 -3.17
C LEU A 149 24.61 6.56 -3.93
N ASN A 150 24.16 6.35 -5.17
CA ASN A 150 24.35 5.10 -5.92
C ASN A 150 23.96 3.86 -5.10
N LEU A 151 22.93 4.00 -4.25
CA LEU A 151 22.40 2.95 -3.41
C LEU A 151 21.06 2.43 -3.95
N PRO A 152 20.80 1.12 -3.87
CA PRO A 152 19.51 0.58 -4.23
C PRO A 152 18.42 1.06 -3.25
N PHE A 153 17.23 1.28 -3.80
CA PHE A 153 16.02 1.52 -3.03
C PHE A 153 14.85 0.72 -3.58
N LEU A 154 13.97 0.33 -2.67
CA LEU A 154 12.72 -0.34 -2.95
C LEU A 154 11.60 0.71 -3.00
N GLU A 155 10.97 0.86 -4.16
CA GLU A 155 9.78 1.69 -4.36
C GLU A 155 8.53 0.82 -4.29
N LEU A 156 7.66 1.10 -3.33
CA LEU A 156 6.38 0.41 -3.15
C LEU A 156 5.24 1.39 -3.42
N ARG A 157 4.56 1.23 -4.55
CA ARG A 157 3.40 2.07 -4.92
C ARG A 157 2.10 1.39 -4.53
N TYR A 158 1.16 2.17 -4.02
CA TYR A 158 -0.12 1.69 -3.51
C TYR A 158 -1.26 2.66 -3.88
N ALA A 159 -2.49 2.32 -3.51
CA ALA A 159 -3.65 3.16 -3.76
C ALA A 159 -4.40 3.48 -2.46
N GLN A 160 -4.72 4.76 -2.27
CA GLN A 160 -5.57 5.29 -1.20
C GLN A 160 -6.98 5.61 -1.74
N THR A 161 -7.09 5.97 -3.01
CA THR A 161 -8.36 6.34 -3.66
C THR A 161 -8.82 5.34 -4.73
N ASP A 162 -10.09 5.43 -5.13
CA ASP A 162 -10.65 4.56 -6.19
C ASP A 162 -10.12 4.93 -7.59
N GLU A 163 -9.61 6.15 -7.75
CA GLU A 163 -8.94 6.61 -8.97
C GLU A 163 -7.52 6.02 -9.05
N GLU A 164 -6.75 6.15 -7.98
CA GLU A 164 -5.44 5.51 -7.84
C GLU A 164 -5.55 3.98 -7.99
N LEU A 165 -6.59 3.37 -7.43
CA LEU A 165 -6.81 1.93 -7.57
C LEU A 165 -7.03 1.52 -9.03
N ARG A 166 -7.71 2.35 -9.83
CA ARG A 166 -7.89 2.09 -11.27
C ARG A 166 -6.56 2.17 -12.01
N ILE A 167 -5.75 3.18 -11.72
CA ILE A 167 -4.40 3.33 -12.28
C ILE A 167 -3.54 2.12 -11.91
N LEU A 168 -3.51 1.74 -10.62
CA LEU A 168 -2.72 0.64 -10.11
C LEU A 168 -3.09 -0.69 -10.76
N LYS A 169 -4.38 -0.99 -10.90
CA LYS A 169 -4.85 -2.22 -11.57
C LYS A 169 -4.42 -2.26 -13.03
N LEU A 170 -4.58 -1.16 -13.75
CA LEU A 170 -4.17 -1.07 -15.15
C LEU A 170 -2.67 -1.37 -15.33
N VAL A 171 -1.82 -0.81 -14.45
CA VAL A 171 -0.37 -1.06 -14.49
C VAL A 171 -0.06 -2.52 -14.18
N LEU A 172 -0.63 -3.07 -13.10
CA LEU A 172 -0.41 -4.47 -12.71
C LEU A 172 -0.86 -5.46 -13.79
N ASP A 173 -1.99 -5.20 -14.45
CA ASP A 173 -2.49 -6.06 -15.52
C ASP A 173 -1.62 -5.97 -16.79
N THR A 174 -1.06 -4.79 -17.06
CA THR A 174 -0.08 -4.59 -18.15
C THR A 174 1.20 -5.37 -17.88
N GLU A 175 1.73 -5.32 -16.65
CA GLU A 175 2.93 -6.08 -16.27
C GLU A 175 2.72 -7.58 -16.37
N LYS A 176 1.60 -8.10 -15.85
CA LYS A 176 1.24 -9.51 -16.00
C LYS A 176 1.19 -9.92 -17.47
N THR A 177 0.57 -9.09 -18.32
CA THR A 177 0.46 -9.37 -19.75
C THR A 177 1.85 -9.38 -20.42
N ASN A 178 2.73 -8.46 -20.06
CA ASN A 178 4.09 -8.41 -20.59
C ASN A 178 4.92 -9.63 -20.17
N ILE A 179 4.81 -10.05 -18.90
CA ILE A 179 5.43 -11.28 -18.40
C ILE A 179 4.91 -12.48 -19.20
N LEU A 180 3.61 -12.62 -19.37
CA LEU A 180 3.01 -13.73 -20.14
C LEU A 180 3.49 -13.75 -21.61
N LYS A 181 3.61 -12.59 -22.25
CA LYS A 181 4.16 -12.47 -23.61
C LYS A 181 5.63 -12.87 -23.69
N GLN A 182 6.42 -12.63 -22.65
CA GLN A 182 7.82 -13.07 -22.61
C GLN A 182 7.96 -14.60 -22.53
N TYR A 183 6.97 -15.29 -21.96
CA TYR A 183 6.94 -16.75 -21.84
C TYR A 183 6.20 -17.46 -22.98
N HIS A 184 5.46 -16.74 -23.81
CA HIS A 184 4.96 -17.25 -25.09
C HIS A 184 5.96 -16.88 -26.18
N PRO A 185 6.82 -17.81 -26.66
CA PRO A 185 7.54 -17.56 -27.88
C PRO A 185 6.51 -17.28 -28.97
N LEU A 186 6.76 -16.26 -29.80
CA LEU A 186 6.03 -16.05 -31.04
C LEU A 186 6.00 -17.43 -31.73
N VAL A 187 4.81 -18.01 -31.83
CA VAL A 187 4.62 -19.11 -32.77
C VAL A 187 4.87 -18.43 -34.10
N ASP A 188 6.01 -18.74 -34.73
CA ASP A 188 6.19 -18.49 -36.16
C ASP A 188 4.99 -19.19 -36.79
N ASP A 189 4.01 -18.41 -37.23
CA ASP A 189 3.04 -18.90 -38.17
C ASP A 189 3.86 -19.36 -39.36
N GLU A 190 4.03 -20.68 -39.48
CA GLU A 190 4.50 -21.32 -40.70
C GLU A 190 3.58 -20.80 -41.81
N GLU A 191 4.03 -19.79 -42.55
CA GLU A 191 3.45 -19.43 -43.83
C GLU A 191 3.70 -20.64 -44.76
N GLU A 192 2.71 -21.53 -44.76
CA GLU A 192 2.54 -22.58 -45.77
C GLU A 192 2.70 -21.97 -47.17
N GLU A 193 3.47 -22.67 -47.99
CA GLU A 193 3.92 -22.33 -49.33
C GLU A 193 2.83 -21.80 -50.27
N VAL A 194 3.19 -20.76 -51.05
CA VAL A 194 2.70 -20.62 -52.43
C VAL A 194 3.90 -20.33 -53.33
N PHE A 195 4.49 -21.39 -53.89
CA PHE A 195 5.30 -21.27 -55.11
C PHE A 195 4.36 -21.41 -56.31
N ASP A 196 4.06 -20.28 -56.96
CA ASP A 196 3.52 -20.25 -58.31
C ASP A 196 4.64 -19.89 -59.31
N ASP A 197 4.62 -20.63 -60.43
CA ASP A 197 5.39 -20.57 -61.69
C ASP A 197 6.83 -21.14 -61.79
#